data_AF-A0AAW9KKL9-F1
#
_entry.id   AF-A0AAW9KKL9-F1
#
_cell.length_a   1.000
_cell.length_b   1.000
_cell.length_c   1.000
_cell.angle_alpha   90.00
_cell.angle_beta   90.00
_cell.angle_gamma   90.00
#
_symmetry.space_group_name_H-M   'P 1'
#
loop_
_entity.id
_entity.type
_entity.pdbx_description
1 polymer ?
#
loop_
_entity_poly.entity_id
_entity_poly.type
_entity_poly.pdbx_seq_one_letter_code
_entity_poly.pdbx_strand_id
1 'polypeptide(L)'
;MSVATVAARIARRICDVENVGYSQPDRRTWYTNADWEGHVKSPQNADCSSLVCGAINYGLHDTYNIPWGHKALLEINDFWTGNMRGGMEARGFNEVPWNDSDSRPNGGFQTGDIILSAANEGGAGHVAIITDAAADLVSEAWIAEDGGIDGYLGDQTGGETRTVAYSSHPHTKKGAWTSCHRFSETKFLAQWPNFTKTAAKPTLTPPKPSGEPAYAHGIDVSSHQAGINIPALWADFVIVKATEDDDYMNPHMDTQATATLNSGKRLGFYHFARPGNATTQAHYFVNTIRPYISRATLWLDWEANAPVQGPGWANTWLDTVASLTGTIPGIYMNGSTVNGYNWTSVAAKYPLWYAGGPNYSSWGTSYTDPAIPSLRYWGQPLIHQYTEDGRLPGYGGKLDLNRLRDRTTWDRMVGKAPANNENTTKTGDDEVLFIYTERNGKKEYKVLRGGFYPISVEGVIAVSYENAIGKPKKLDPNFYDRTCYDWEVAYNKLVADVAAACAKAAKA
;
A
#
# COMPACT_ATOMS: atom_id res chain seq x y z
N MET A 1 -16.69 -6.03 12.41
CA MET A 1 -17.83 -5.44 13.16
C MET A 1 -18.87 -4.96 12.15
N SER A 2 -19.97 -4.31 12.55
CA SER A 2 -20.85 -3.65 11.57
C SER A 2 -20.28 -2.28 11.19
N VAL A 3 -20.61 -1.77 9.99
CA VAL A 3 -20.23 -0.42 9.55
C VAL A 3 -20.62 0.62 10.60
N ALA A 4 -21.84 0.52 11.11
CA ALA A 4 -22.42 1.43 12.10
C ALA A 4 -21.62 1.43 13.41
N THR A 5 -21.25 0.26 13.93
CA THR A 5 -20.48 0.13 15.18
C THR A 5 -19.06 0.69 15.03
N VAL A 6 -18.41 0.46 13.88
CA VAL A 6 -17.06 0.96 13.62
C VAL A 6 -17.08 2.47 13.45
N ALA A 7 -18.00 3.01 12.64
CA ALA A 7 -18.15 4.45 12.45
C ALA A 7 -18.39 5.16 13.78
N ALA A 8 -19.31 4.64 14.61
CA ALA A 8 -19.57 5.17 15.94
C ALA A 8 -18.31 5.16 16.83
N ARG A 9 -17.56 4.05 16.83
CA ARG A 9 -16.31 3.94 17.61
C ARG A 9 -15.26 4.96 17.17
N ILE A 10 -15.06 5.13 15.86
CA ILE A 10 -14.07 6.07 15.32
C ILE A 10 -14.45 7.51 15.67
N ALA A 11 -15.70 7.90 15.45
CA ALA A 11 -16.18 9.24 15.80
C ALA A 11 -16.02 9.51 17.31
N ARG A 12 -16.39 8.53 18.15
CA ARG A 12 -16.22 8.63 19.61
C ARG A 12 -14.77 8.84 20.01
N ARG A 13 -13.85 8.09 19.40
CA ARG A 13 -12.41 8.20 19.66
C ARG A 13 -11.89 9.57 19.26
N ILE A 14 -12.22 10.04 18.05
CA ILE A 14 -11.81 11.35 17.57
C ILE A 14 -12.24 12.46 18.53
N CYS A 15 -13.50 12.41 19.00
CA CYS A 15 -14.06 13.44 19.86
C CYS A 15 -13.62 13.38 21.33
N ASP A 16 -13.23 12.21 21.86
CA ASP A 16 -12.98 12.04 23.29
C ASP A 16 -11.51 11.84 23.65
N VAL A 17 -10.69 11.41 22.68
CA VAL A 17 -9.32 10.93 22.93
C VAL A 17 -8.30 11.65 22.07
N GLU A 18 -8.63 11.88 20.79
CA GLU A 18 -7.67 12.39 19.83
C GLU A 18 -7.55 13.92 19.92
N ASN A 19 -6.37 14.44 19.61
CA ASN A 19 -6.15 15.88 19.55
C ASN A 19 -6.63 16.45 18.20
N VAL A 20 -7.96 16.53 18.03
CA VAL A 20 -8.61 17.00 16.80
C VAL A 20 -9.50 18.21 17.08
N GLY A 21 -9.14 19.36 16.51
CA GLY A 21 -9.89 20.62 16.61
C GLY A 21 -10.89 20.80 15.47
N TYR A 22 -11.50 21.99 15.39
CA TYR A 22 -12.47 22.32 14.35
C TYR A 22 -11.89 23.30 13.33
N SER A 23 -11.85 22.91 12.06
CA SER A 23 -11.52 23.83 10.96
C SER A 23 -12.11 23.32 9.65
N GLN A 24 -12.77 24.20 8.90
CA GLN A 24 -13.24 23.94 7.54
C GLN A 24 -12.09 23.95 6.52
N PRO A 25 -11.15 24.92 6.54
CA PRO A 25 -9.98 24.86 5.66
C PRO A 25 -9.15 23.58 5.84
N ASP A 26 -8.93 23.16 7.09
CA ASP A 26 -8.11 21.99 7.44
C ASP A 26 -8.93 20.73 7.74
N ARG A 27 -10.20 20.70 7.31
CA ARG A 27 -11.19 19.66 7.64
C ARG A 27 -10.77 18.22 7.34
N ARG A 28 -9.84 18.01 6.40
CA ARG A 28 -9.38 16.68 5.97
C ARG A 28 -8.18 16.17 6.76
N THR A 29 -7.52 17.02 7.53
CA THR A 29 -6.22 16.71 8.12
C THR A 29 -6.30 15.51 9.08
N TRP A 30 -7.35 15.40 9.91
CA TRP A 30 -7.53 14.23 10.78
C TRP A 30 -7.61 12.92 9.97
N TYR A 31 -8.44 12.90 8.93
CA TYR A 31 -8.70 11.71 8.13
C TYR A 31 -7.46 11.30 7.31
N THR A 32 -6.66 12.29 6.91
CA THR A 32 -5.42 12.08 6.15
C THR A 32 -4.28 11.56 7.03
N ASN A 33 -4.25 12.00 8.30
CA ASN A 33 -3.16 11.73 9.23
C ASN A 33 -3.47 10.65 10.28
N ALA A 34 -4.71 10.14 10.29
CA ALA A 34 -5.14 9.05 11.15
C ALA A 34 -4.64 7.68 10.64
N ASP A 35 -4.31 6.78 11.57
CA ASP A 35 -4.04 5.38 11.26
C ASP A 35 -5.32 4.54 11.09
N TRP A 36 -5.18 3.24 10.84
CA TRP A 36 -6.30 2.33 10.59
C TRP A 36 -7.32 2.21 11.74
N GLU A 37 -6.97 2.63 12.96
CA GLU A 37 -7.90 2.70 14.11
C GLU A 37 -8.39 4.12 14.42
N GLY A 38 -8.08 5.09 13.56
CA GLY A 38 -8.47 6.48 13.74
C GLY A 38 -7.57 7.28 14.69
N HIS A 39 -6.37 6.82 15.02
CA HIS A 39 -5.46 7.55 15.91
C HIS A 39 -4.63 8.60 15.15
N VAL A 40 -4.52 9.81 15.69
CA VAL A 40 -3.70 10.89 15.12
C VAL A 40 -2.44 11.13 15.97
N LYS A 41 -1.29 11.32 15.32
CA LYS A 41 0.02 11.45 16.01
C LYS A 41 0.42 12.87 16.37
N SER A 42 -0.33 13.86 15.91
CA SER A 42 -0.12 15.29 16.14
C SER A 42 -1.46 16.01 16.05
N PRO A 43 -1.56 17.26 16.52
CA PRO A 43 -2.77 18.07 16.39
C PRO A 43 -3.31 18.07 14.95
N GLN A 44 -4.60 17.76 14.77
CA GLN A 44 -5.30 17.76 13.48
C GLN A 44 -6.61 18.54 13.59
N ASN A 45 -7.31 18.74 12.47
CA ASN A 45 -8.63 19.34 12.43
C ASN A 45 -9.64 18.50 11.64
N ALA A 46 -10.90 18.68 12.01
CA ALA A 46 -12.07 18.20 11.30
C ALA A 46 -13.11 19.32 11.15
N ASP A 47 -14.06 19.16 10.25
CA ASP A 47 -15.36 19.82 10.37
C ASP A 47 -16.45 18.78 10.59
N CYS A 48 -17.68 19.24 10.84
CA CYS A 48 -18.78 18.34 11.20
C CYS A 48 -18.97 17.23 10.16
N SER A 49 -18.96 17.60 8.88
CA SER A 49 -19.13 16.67 7.78
C SER A 49 -17.93 15.79 7.50
N SER A 50 -16.70 16.28 7.68
CA SER A 50 -15.48 15.52 7.44
C SER A 50 -15.29 14.45 8.50
N LEU A 51 -15.59 14.77 9.76
CA LEU A 51 -15.58 13.82 10.88
C LEU A 51 -16.53 12.65 10.59
N VAL A 52 -17.77 12.97 10.21
CA VAL A 52 -18.79 11.95 9.96
C VAL A 52 -18.50 11.16 8.69
N CYS A 53 -18.12 11.80 7.58
CA CYS A 53 -17.75 11.08 6.36
C CYS A 53 -16.56 10.15 6.57
N GLY A 54 -15.53 10.61 7.30
CA GLY A 54 -14.37 9.77 7.60
C GLY A 54 -14.74 8.60 8.48
N ALA A 55 -15.54 8.80 9.52
CA ALA A 55 -16.03 7.71 10.37
C ALA A 55 -16.82 6.66 9.57
N ILE A 56 -17.71 7.08 8.66
CA ILE A 56 -18.41 6.17 7.73
C ILE A 56 -17.42 5.39 6.88
N ASN A 57 -16.39 6.05 6.34
CA ASN A 57 -15.40 5.40 5.50
C ASN A 57 -14.60 4.34 6.26
N TYR A 58 -14.17 4.61 7.49
CA TYR A 58 -13.56 3.60 8.36
C TYR A 58 -14.50 2.41 8.59
N GLY A 59 -15.80 2.67 8.80
CA GLY A 59 -16.77 1.59 8.96
C GLY A 59 -16.93 0.73 7.72
N LEU A 60 -17.02 1.35 6.54
CA LEU A 60 -17.11 0.66 5.26
C LEU A 60 -15.83 -0.11 4.93
N HIS A 61 -14.67 0.50 5.16
CA HIS A 61 -13.35 -0.11 4.99
C HIS A 61 -13.17 -1.33 5.89
N ASP A 62 -13.40 -1.21 7.21
CA ASP A 62 -13.27 -2.32 8.16
C ASP A 62 -14.21 -3.49 7.82
N THR A 63 -15.45 -3.17 7.42
CA THR A 63 -16.49 -4.20 7.26
C THR A 63 -16.39 -4.95 5.93
N TYR A 64 -15.98 -4.28 4.85
CA TYR A 64 -15.99 -4.84 3.49
C TYR A 64 -14.64 -4.78 2.78
N ASN A 65 -13.58 -4.36 3.48
CA ASN A 65 -12.23 -4.22 2.94
C ASN A 65 -12.18 -3.31 1.70
N ILE A 66 -13.00 -2.25 1.70
CA ILE A 66 -13.08 -1.31 0.58
C ILE A 66 -11.78 -0.51 0.51
N PRO A 67 -11.06 -0.49 -0.62
CA PRO A 67 -9.84 0.30 -0.74
C PRO A 67 -10.08 1.78 -0.45
N TRP A 68 -9.17 2.41 0.31
CA TRP A 68 -9.21 3.86 0.52
C TRP A 68 -9.18 4.60 -0.83
N GLY A 69 -10.01 5.64 -0.97
CA GLY A 69 -10.20 6.37 -2.24
C GLY A 69 -11.15 5.69 -3.24
N HIS A 70 -11.66 4.49 -2.97
CA HIS A 70 -12.67 3.86 -3.83
C HIS A 70 -14.00 4.64 -3.80
N LYS A 71 -14.74 4.65 -4.92
CA LYS A 71 -16.01 5.40 -5.06
C LYS A 71 -17.11 4.99 -4.07
N ALA A 72 -17.02 3.79 -3.51
CA ALA A 72 -17.91 3.33 -2.45
C ALA A 72 -17.67 4.03 -1.09
N LEU A 73 -16.55 4.75 -0.95
CA LEU A 73 -16.26 5.65 0.17
C LEU A 73 -16.65 7.09 -0.19
N LEU A 74 -16.89 7.90 0.83
CA LEU A 74 -17.18 9.32 0.73
C LEU A 74 -15.86 10.09 0.63
N GLU A 75 -15.56 10.67 -0.55
CA GLU A 75 -14.41 11.55 -0.69
C GLU A 75 -14.63 12.83 0.13
N ILE A 76 -13.87 13.02 1.21
CA ILE A 76 -14.17 13.99 2.26
C ILE A 76 -14.42 15.40 1.69
N ASN A 77 -13.59 15.83 0.74
CA ASN A 77 -13.65 17.19 0.19
C ASN A 77 -14.86 17.44 -0.72
N ASP A 78 -15.51 16.39 -1.21
CA ASP A 78 -16.68 16.50 -2.07
C ASP A 78 -17.99 16.60 -1.28
N PHE A 79 -17.97 16.32 0.03
CA PHE A 79 -19.16 16.28 0.87
C PHE A 79 -19.14 17.33 1.97
N TRP A 80 -20.28 18.03 2.09
CA TRP A 80 -20.64 18.92 3.18
C TRP A 80 -22.09 18.64 3.58
N THR A 81 -22.56 19.13 4.72
CA THR A 81 -23.91 18.80 5.25
C THR A 81 -25.03 18.88 4.20
N GLY A 82 -24.98 19.87 3.30
CA GLY A 82 -26.02 20.10 2.29
C GLY A 82 -26.12 19.06 1.17
N ASN A 83 -25.09 18.26 0.93
CA ASN A 83 -25.12 17.19 -0.10
C ASN A 83 -24.92 15.78 0.48
N MET A 84 -24.71 15.67 1.80
CA MET A 84 -24.44 14.39 2.46
C MET A 84 -25.60 13.40 2.38
N ARG A 85 -26.87 13.83 2.36
CA ARG A 85 -28.03 12.95 2.19
C ARG A 85 -27.86 12.04 0.97
N GLY A 86 -27.73 12.64 -0.21
CA GLY A 86 -27.54 11.88 -1.45
C GLY A 86 -26.23 11.08 -1.46
N GLY A 87 -25.16 11.64 -0.87
CA GLY A 87 -23.86 10.96 -0.74
C GLY A 87 -23.94 9.66 0.06
N MET A 88 -24.65 9.69 1.19
CA MET A 88 -24.87 8.54 2.06
C MET A 88 -25.86 7.55 1.44
N GLU A 89 -26.93 8.04 0.81
CA GLU A 89 -27.90 7.17 0.12
C GLU A 89 -27.26 6.33 -1.00
N ALA A 90 -26.29 6.89 -1.73
CA ALA A 90 -25.51 6.19 -2.74
C ALA A 90 -24.52 5.15 -2.16
N ARG A 91 -24.37 5.10 -0.84
CA ARG A 91 -23.41 4.25 -0.10
C ARG A 91 -24.10 3.45 0.99
N GLY A 92 -25.33 3.02 0.72
CA GLY A 92 -26.05 2.05 1.54
C GLY A 92 -26.81 2.63 2.72
N PHE A 93 -26.88 3.95 2.90
CA PHE A 93 -27.71 4.52 3.97
C PHE A 93 -29.15 4.72 3.51
N ASN A 94 -30.09 4.51 4.42
CA ASN A 94 -31.50 4.82 4.25
C ASN A 94 -31.90 5.89 5.23
N GLU A 95 -32.70 6.84 4.77
CA GLU A 95 -33.41 7.72 5.68
C GLU A 95 -34.37 6.90 6.56
N VAL A 96 -34.30 7.15 7.87
CA VAL A 96 -35.24 6.61 8.84
C VAL A 96 -36.42 7.58 8.92
N PRO A 97 -37.67 7.11 8.76
CA PRO A 97 -38.83 7.99 8.86
C PRO A 97 -38.82 8.80 10.17
N TRP A 98 -38.95 10.11 10.07
CA TRP A 98 -38.92 11.02 11.21
C TRP A 98 -39.90 12.16 10.93
N ASN A 99 -40.97 12.27 11.72
CA ASN A 99 -41.88 13.40 11.60
C ASN A 99 -41.29 14.62 12.32
N ASP A 100 -41.49 15.81 11.78
CA ASP A 100 -40.99 17.08 12.36
C ASP A 100 -41.47 17.32 13.80
N SER A 101 -42.62 16.75 14.18
CA SER A 101 -43.16 16.85 15.54
C SER A 101 -42.48 15.94 16.56
N ASP A 102 -41.74 14.93 16.09
CA ASP A 102 -41.18 13.88 16.94
C ASP A 102 -39.74 14.26 17.35
N SER A 103 -39.38 13.99 18.60
CA SER A 103 -38.03 14.29 19.11
C SER A 103 -36.96 13.29 18.64
N ARG A 104 -37.37 12.19 18.00
CA ARG A 104 -36.52 11.10 17.51
C ARG A 104 -37.16 10.45 16.28
N PRO A 105 -36.37 9.80 15.41
CA PRO A 105 -36.89 9.03 14.29
C PRO A 105 -37.72 7.83 14.76
N ASN A 106 -38.55 7.30 13.86
CA ASN A 106 -39.38 6.13 14.09
C ASN A 106 -38.51 4.92 14.47
N GLY A 107 -38.89 4.24 15.56
CA GLY A 107 -38.11 3.16 16.16
C GLY A 107 -36.89 3.62 16.96
N GLY A 108 -36.71 4.93 17.16
CA GLY A 108 -35.60 5.52 17.90
C GLY A 108 -34.27 5.48 17.14
N PHE A 109 -33.25 6.06 17.76
CA PHE A 109 -31.88 6.01 17.25
C PHE A 109 -31.25 4.63 17.47
N GLN A 110 -30.32 4.30 16.58
CA GLN A 110 -29.39 3.20 16.70
C GLN A 110 -27.96 3.75 16.66
N THR A 111 -27.04 3.07 17.34
CA THR A 111 -25.62 3.40 17.29
C THR A 111 -25.11 3.32 15.85
N GLY A 112 -24.50 4.41 15.38
CA GLY A 112 -24.03 4.60 14.01
C GLY A 112 -25.03 5.29 13.08
N ASP A 113 -26.22 5.67 13.57
CA ASP A 113 -27.12 6.56 12.83
C ASP A 113 -26.48 7.93 12.65
N ILE A 114 -26.67 8.53 11.46
CA ILE A 114 -26.22 9.87 11.14
C ILE A 114 -27.40 10.82 11.21
N ILE A 115 -27.26 11.94 11.91
CA ILE A 115 -28.30 12.97 11.99
C ILE A 115 -27.84 14.22 11.23
N LEU A 116 -28.68 14.70 10.32
CA LEU A 116 -28.44 15.91 9.54
C LEU A 116 -29.33 17.04 10.04
N SER A 117 -28.77 18.24 10.07
CA SER A 117 -29.47 19.51 10.16
C SER A 117 -29.08 20.30 8.91
N ALA A 118 -29.54 19.87 7.73
CA ALA A 118 -29.05 20.40 6.46
C ALA A 118 -29.67 21.77 6.14
N ALA A 119 -28.84 22.79 5.87
CA ALA A 119 -29.31 24.17 5.68
C ALA A 119 -30.25 24.33 4.47
N ASN A 120 -29.99 23.58 3.39
CA ASN A 120 -30.86 23.51 2.21
C ASN A 120 -32.21 22.82 2.46
N GLU A 121 -32.41 22.26 3.66
CA GLU A 121 -33.64 21.61 4.10
C GLU A 121 -34.28 22.35 5.30
N GLY A 122 -33.82 23.58 5.58
CA GLY A 122 -34.30 24.38 6.72
C GLY A 122 -33.56 24.15 8.05
N GLY A 123 -32.49 23.35 8.04
CA GLY A 123 -31.62 23.11 9.19
C GLY A 123 -30.52 24.16 9.40
N ALA A 124 -29.56 23.84 10.27
CA ALA A 124 -28.49 24.74 10.72
C ALA A 124 -27.16 24.58 9.96
N GLY A 125 -27.08 23.67 8.98
CA GLY A 125 -25.83 23.34 8.27
C GLY A 125 -24.92 22.35 8.99
N HIS A 126 -25.46 21.55 9.92
CA HIS A 126 -24.67 20.67 10.80
C HIS A 126 -24.97 19.18 10.63
N VAL A 127 -24.00 18.32 10.96
CA VAL A 127 -24.14 16.86 10.93
C VAL A 127 -23.40 16.23 12.10
N ALA A 128 -23.97 15.16 12.64
CA ALA A 128 -23.38 14.40 13.74
C ALA A 128 -23.73 12.91 13.64
N ILE A 129 -23.05 12.08 14.44
CA ILE A 129 -23.25 10.63 14.49
C ILE A 129 -23.65 10.18 15.89
N ILE A 130 -24.69 9.35 15.99
CA ILE A 130 -25.09 8.72 17.24
C ILE A 130 -24.06 7.66 17.60
N THR A 131 -23.26 7.90 18.64
CA THR A 131 -22.17 7.01 19.02
C THR A 131 -22.54 6.02 20.11
N ASP A 132 -23.56 6.34 20.90
CA ASP A 132 -24.21 5.40 21.83
C ASP A 132 -25.69 5.76 21.98
N ALA A 133 -26.55 5.04 21.27
CA ALA A 133 -27.99 5.30 21.33
C ALA A 133 -28.59 5.00 22.71
N ALA A 134 -28.03 4.04 23.45
CA ALA A 134 -28.55 3.66 24.77
C ALA A 134 -28.17 4.71 25.83
N ALA A 135 -26.99 5.31 25.70
CA ALA A 135 -26.54 6.40 26.57
C ALA A 135 -26.96 7.79 26.08
N ASP A 136 -27.73 7.89 24.99
CA ASP A 136 -28.16 9.14 24.36
C ASP A 136 -27.00 10.02 23.86
N LEU A 137 -25.92 9.43 23.34
CA LEU A 137 -24.69 10.17 23.00
C LEU A 137 -24.52 10.38 21.49
N VAL A 138 -24.13 11.60 21.16
CA VAL A 138 -23.81 12.06 19.81
C VAL A 138 -22.41 12.66 19.77
N SER A 139 -21.60 12.26 18.80
CA SER A 139 -20.25 12.78 18.57
C SER A 139 -20.22 13.67 17.34
N GLU A 140 -19.51 14.79 17.43
CA GLU A 140 -19.50 15.86 16.43
C GLU A 140 -18.20 16.69 16.47
N ALA A 141 -17.89 17.34 15.35
CA ALA A 141 -17.03 18.51 15.33
C ALA A 141 -17.95 19.74 15.34
N TRP A 142 -17.85 20.57 16.38
CA TRP A 142 -18.83 21.60 16.71
C TRP A 142 -18.47 22.99 16.19
N ILE A 143 -17.38 23.59 16.69
CA ILE A 143 -16.96 24.94 16.34
C ILE A 143 -15.50 25.18 16.74
N ALA A 144 -14.81 26.10 16.07
CA ALA A 144 -13.44 26.50 16.41
C ALA A 144 -13.36 27.21 17.77
N GLU A 145 -12.15 27.30 18.32
CA GLU A 145 -11.86 27.89 19.63
C GLU A 145 -12.29 29.35 19.79
N ASP A 146 -12.37 30.09 18.68
CA ASP A 146 -12.79 31.50 18.63
C ASP A 146 -14.28 31.67 18.24
N GLY A 147 -15.00 30.57 18.05
CA GLY A 147 -16.37 30.55 17.56
C GLY A 147 -16.51 30.68 16.03
N GLY A 148 -15.39 30.70 15.31
CA GLY A 148 -15.30 30.74 13.86
C GLY A 148 -15.29 29.35 13.21
N ILE A 149 -14.81 29.31 11.96
CA ILE A 149 -14.74 28.08 11.16
C ILE A 149 -13.32 27.70 10.73
N ASP A 150 -12.33 28.46 11.16
CA ASP A 150 -10.92 28.28 10.81
C ASP A 150 -10.09 28.27 12.09
N GLY A 151 -10.24 27.19 12.86
CA GLY A 151 -9.56 27.01 14.13
C GLY A 151 -8.12 26.55 13.97
N TYR A 152 -7.33 26.76 15.02
CA TYR A 152 -5.97 26.22 15.10
C TYR A 152 -5.96 24.68 15.06
N LEU A 153 -4.81 24.09 14.73
CA LEU A 153 -4.66 22.63 14.71
C LEU A 153 -4.79 22.03 16.11
N GLY A 154 -5.66 21.03 16.23
CA GLY A 154 -5.92 20.30 17.47
C GLY A 154 -6.99 20.96 18.33
N ASP A 155 -7.51 20.21 19.30
CA ASP A 155 -8.55 20.71 20.19
C ASP A 155 -7.94 21.64 21.25
N GLN A 156 -8.16 22.93 21.07
CA GLN A 156 -7.69 24.00 21.95
C GLN A 156 -8.61 24.19 23.16
N THR A 157 -9.88 23.79 23.06
CA THR A 157 -10.90 24.07 24.09
C THR A 157 -11.36 22.84 24.87
N GLY A 158 -11.02 21.64 24.39
CA GLY A 158 -11.59 20.38 24.91
C GLY A 158 -13.03 20.14 24.42
N GLY A 159 -13.46 20.86 23.38
CA GLY A 159 -14.86 20.87 22.94
C GLY A 159 -15.08 21.26 21.49
N GLU A 160 -14.02 21.47 20.71
CA GLU A 160 -14.12 21.73 19.28
C GLU A 160 -14.56 20.48 18.52
N THR A 161 -14.01 19.32 18.89
CA THR A 161 -14.67 18.02 18.70
C THR A 161 -15.15 17.52 20.06
N ARG A 162 -16.31 16.88 20.11
CA ARG A 162 -16.92 16.50 21.39
C ARG A 162 -17.93 15.38 21.25
N THR A 163 -18.18 14.72 22.37
CA THR A 163 -19.36 13.88 22.54
C THR A 163 -20.26 14.44 23.62
N VAL A 164 -21.53 14.65 23.29
CA VAL A 164 -22.54 15.23 24.17
C VAL A 164 -23.81 14.40 24.16
N ALA A 165 -24.70 14.65 25.11
CA ALA A 165 -26.02 14.06 25.09
C ALA A 165 -26.86 14.66 23.94
N TYR A 166 -27.47 13.83 23.11
CA TYR A 166 -28.38 14.26 22.04
C TYR A 166 -29.49 15.16 22.61
N SER A 167 -30.09 14.78 23.73
CA SER A 167 -31.13 15.56 24.41
C SER A 167 -30.69 16.95 24.88
N SER A 168 -29.41 17.16 25.16
CA SER A 168 -28.89 18.46 25.59
C SER A 168 -28.43 19.35 24.42
N HIS A 169 -28.28 18.77 23.23
CA HIS A 169 -27.72 19.41 22.05
C HIS A 169 -28.56 20.62 21.59
N PRO A 170 -27.94 21.77 21.22
CA PRO A 170 -28.67 22.98 20.83
C PRO A 170 -29.64 22.78 19.66
N HIS A 171 -29.27 21.98 18.65
CA HIS A 171 -30.15 21.69 17.52
C HIS A 171 -31.32 20.78 17.89
N THR A 172 -31.15 19.89 18.88
CA THR A 172 -32.25 19.09 19.42
C THR A 172 -33.27 19.97 20.14
N LYS A 173 -32.80 20.87 21.01
CA LYS A 173 -33.67 21.81 21.74
C LYS A 173 -34.46 22.75 20.83
N LYS A 174 -33.90 23.06 19.66
CA LYS A 174 -34.52 23.92 18.64
C LYS A 174 -35.38 23.15 17.63
N GLY A 175 -35.42 21.81 17.68
CA GLY A 175 -36.08 21.00 16.67
C GLY A 175 -35.50 21.19 15.26
N ALA A 176 -34.19 21.41 15.16
CA ALA A 176 -33.53 21.82 13.91
C ALA A 176 -32.93 20.66 13.11
N TRP A 177 -33.04 19.42 13.57
CA TRP A 177 -32.62 18.24 12.82
C TRP A 177 -33.60 17.99 11.67
N THR A 178 -33.08 17.74 10.48
CA THR A 178 -33.86 17.57 9.24
C THR A 178 -34.00 16.10 8.82
N SER A 179 -33.09 15.22 9.24
CA SER A 179 -33.21 13.78 8.96
C SER A 179 -32.28 12.91 9.79
N CYS A 180 -32.58 11.61 9.78
CA CYS A 180 -31.74 10.55 10.33
C CYS A 180 -31.47 9.49 9.24
N HIS A 181 -30.23 9.04 9.14
CA HIS A 181 -29.77 8.09 8.11
C HIS A 181 -29.11 6.88 8.76
N ARG A 182 -29.56 5.68 8.37
CA ARG A 182 -29.12 4.40 8.92
C ARG A 182 -28.50 3.52 7.85
N PHE A 183 -27.35 2.94 8.14
CA PHE A 183 -26.69 2.02 7.23
C PHE A 183 -27.53 0.75 7.00
N SER A 184 -27.67 0.33 5.75
CA SER A 184 -28.32 -0.90 5.32
C SER A 184 -27.35 -1.73 4.49
N GLU A 185 -26.90 -2.87 5.03
CA GLU A 185 -26.05 -3.82 4.31
C GLU A 185 -26.72 -4.29 3.02
N THR A 186 -28.01 -4.58 3.05
CA THR A 186 -28.77 -4.98 1.86
C THR A 186 -28.70 -3.93 0.75
N LYS A 187 -28.94 -2.65 1.07
CA LYS A 187 -28.86 -1.57 0.08
C LYS A 187 -27.43 -1.37 -0.40
N PHE A 188 -26.47 -1.38 0.52
CA PHE A 188 -25.06 -1.24 0.20
C PHE A 188 -24.61 -2.31 -0.80
N LEU A 189 -24.89 -3.58 -0.53
CA LEU A 189 -24.50 -4.69 -1.39
C LEU A 189 -25.27 -4.72 -2.71
N ALA A 190 -26.50 -4.18 -2.75
CA ALA A 190 -27.21 -3.99 -4.02
C ALA A 190 -26.54 -2.92 -4.90
N GLN A 191 -26.01 -1.85 -4.30
CA GLN A 191 -25.29 -0.78 -5.01
C GLN A 191 -23.86 -1.19 -5.37
N TRP A 192 -23.24 -2.01 -4.52
CA TRP A 192 -21.83 -2.42 -4.63
C TRP A 192 -21.69 -3.94 -4.52
N PRO A 193 -22.20 -4.72 -5.50
CA PRO A 193 -22.28 -6.18 -5.41
C PRO A 193 -20.92 -6.87 -5.36
N ASN A 194 -19.84 -6.21 -5.81
CA ASN A 194 -18.48 -6.75 -5.73
C ASN A 194 -17.96 -6.90 -4.29
N PHE A 195 -18.69 -6.41 -3.29
CA PHE A 195 -18.35 -6.52 -1.87
C PHE A 195 -19.24 -7.53 -1.10
N THR A 196 -20.02 -8.38 -1.79
CA THR A 196 -20.84 -9.41 -1.14
C THR A 196 -19.98 -10.43 -0.39
N LYS A 197 -20.31 -10.68 0.89
CA LYS A 197 -19.60 -11.60 1.81
C LYS A 197 -19.69 -13.11 1.45
N THR A 198 -19.88 -13.48 0.19
CA THR A 198 -19.80 -14.88 -0.26
C THR A 198 -18.55 -15.13 -1.09
N ALA A 199 -17.43 -15.33 -0.40
CA ALA A 199 -16.33 -16.12 -0.92
C ALA A 199 -15.45 -16.60 0.23
N ALA A 200 -15.50 -17.91 0.49
CA ALA A 200 -14.33 -18.60 1.03
C ALA A 200 -13.14 -18.22 0.15
N LYS A 201 -12.04 -17.75 0.78
CA LYS A 201 -10.78 -17.31 0.18
C LYS A 201 -10.51 -17.96 -1.20
N PRO A 202 -10.82 -17.30 -2.33
CA PRO A 202 -10.51 -17.86 -3.64
C PRO A 202 -9.12 -17.45 -4.08
N THR A 203 -8.45 -18.43 -4.67
CA THR A 203 -7.17 -18.41 -5.35
C THR A 203 -7.05 -17.23 -6.32
N LEU A 204 -5.94 -16.51 -6.22
CA LEU A 204 -5.59 -15.35 -7.03
C LEU A 204 -5.51 -15.72 -8.52
N THR A 205 -6.50 -15.29 -9.29
CA THR A 205 -6.33 -14.91 -10.70
C THR A 205 -7.16 -13.65 -10.94
N PRO A 206 -6.53 -12.50 -11.23
CA PRO A 206 -7.27 -11.25 -11.35
C PRO A 206 -7.81 -11.04 -12.79
N PRO A 207 -9.10 -10.71 -12.95
CA PRO A 207 -9.55 -9.93 -14.09
C PRO A 207 -9.43 -8.42 -13.79
N LYS A 208 -8.94 -7.71 -14.79
CA LYS A 208 -8.66 -6.26 -14.87
C LYS A 208 -9.90 -5.37 -14.70
N PRO A 209 -9.89 -4.35 -13.82
CA PRO A 209 -10.90 -3.28 -13.83
C PRO A 209 -10.43 -2.08 -14.68
N SER A 210 -11.24 -1.65 -15.64
CA SER A 210 -11.08 -0.42 -16.41
C SER A 210 -11.72 0.76 -15.65
N GLY A 211 -10.94 1.80 -15.32
CA GLY A 211 -11.48 3.06 -14.76
C GLY A 211 -10.59 3.84 -13.78
N GLU A 212 -9.37 3.37 -13.47
CA GLU A 212 -8.41 4.15 -12.66
C GLU A 212 -7.86 5.37 -13.43
N PRO A 213 -7.57 6.51 -12.77
CA PRO A 213 -6.76 7.58 -13.36
C PRO A 213 -5.46 7.00 -13.92
N ALA A 214 -5.02 7.49 -15.09
CA ALA A 214 -3.79 7.00 -15.71
C ALA A 214 -2.56 7.19 -14.81
N TYR A 215 -2.57 8.26 -14.00
CA TYR A 215 -1.50 8.61 -13.08
C TYR A 215 -1.65 7.90 -11.71
N ALA A 216 -0.53 7.66 -11.04
CA ALA A 216 -0.49 7.08 -9.71
C ALA A 216 0.65 7.68 -8.89
N HIS A 217 0.50 7.74 -7.57
CA HIS A 217 1.57 8.15 -6.67
C HIS A 217 2.15 6.95 -5.94
N GLY A 218 3.46 6.96 -5.70
CA GLY A 218 4.11 5.84 -5.05
C GLY A 218 5.36 6.26 -4.32
N ILE A 219 5.93 5.29 -3.62
CA ILE A 219 7.21 5.43 -2.94
C ILE A 219 8.14 4.32 -3.41
N ASP A 220 9.44 4.52 -3.22
CA ASP A 220 10.41 3.44 -3.22
C ASP A 220 11.09 3.36 -1.85
N VAL A 221 11.42 2.12 -1.45
CA VAL A 221 11.87 1.81 -0.09
C VAL A 221 13.00 0.80 -0.10
N SER A 222 13.84 0.86 0.92
CA SER A 222 14.94 -0.07 1.14
C SER A 222 15.02 -0.48 2.61
N SER A 223 16.14 -1.08 3.01
CA SER A 223 16.46 -1.31 4.42
C SER A 223 16.60 -0.01 5.22
N HIS A 224 16.82 1.15 4.59
CA HIS A 224 16.83 2.44 5.27
C HIS A 224 15.45 2.81 5.85
N GLN A 225 14.38 2.26 5.29
CA GLN A 225 13.01 2.40 5.77
C GLN A 225 12.56 1.18 6.59
N ALA A 226 13.48 0.50 7.29
CA ALA A 226 13.15 -0.62 8.16
C ALA A 226 12.02 -0.25 9.16
N GLY A 227 11.05 -1.15 9.33
CA GLY A 227 9.90 -0.93 10.22
C GLY A 227 8.80 0.00 9.67
N ILE A 228 8.90 0.44 8.41
CA ILE A 228 7.86 1.22 7.74
C ILE A 228 6.52 0.47 7.70
N ASN A 229 5.44 1.16 8.10
CA ASN A 229 4.08 0.63 8.04
C ASN A 229 3.44 0.95 6.67
N ILE A 230 3.83 0.19 5.63
CA ILE A 230 3.32 0.36 4.26
C ILE A 230 1.77 0.38 4.17
N PRO A 231 1.03 -0.48 4.89
CA PRO A 231 -0.44 -0.42 4.89
C PRO A 231 -1.01 0.92 5.32
N ALA A 232 -0.35 1.62 6.25
CA ALA A 232 -0.78 2.92 6.75
C ALA A 232 -0.36 4.11 5.86
N LEU A 233 0.43 3.88 4.81
CA LEU A 233 0.85 4.94 3.88
C LEU A 233 -0.11 5.05 2.70
N TRP A 234 -0.49 6.30 2.39
CA TRP A 234 -1.09 6.58 1.09
C TRP A 234 -0.01 6.39 0.03
N ALA A 235 -0.22 5.40 -0.84
CA ALA A 235 0.61 5.06 -1.99
C ALA A 235 -0.19 4.08 -2.87
N ASP A 236 -0.19 4.29 -4.18
CA ASP A 236 -0.78 3.38 -5.19
C ASP A 236 0.17 2.25 -5.56
N PHE A 237 1.48 2.51 -5.49
CA PHE A 237 2.54 1.54 -5.75
C PHE A 237 3.73 1.74 -4.80
N VAL A 238 4.46 0.65 -4.58
CA VAL A 238 5.71 0.65 -3.80
C VAL A 238 6.77 -0.13 -4.57
N ILE A 239 7.94 0.47 -4.80
CA ILE A 239 9.10 -0.21 -5.38
C ILE A 239 10.09 -0.55 -4.26
N VAL A 240 10.31 -1.83 -4.01
CA VAL A 240 11.13 -2.32 -2.88
C VAL A 240 12.53 -2.67 -3.38
N LYS A 241 13.59 -2.24 -2.68
CA LYS A 241 14.95 -2.75 -2.93
C LYS A 241 14.96 -4.25 -2.69
N ALA A 242 15.35 -5.03 -3.68
CA ALA A 242 15.53 -6.47 -3.50
C ALA A 242 16.99 -6.83 -3.24
N THR A 243 17.87 -6.37 -4.14
CA THR A 243 19.26 -6.79 -4.17
C THR A 243 20.18 -5.63 -4.51
N GLU A 244 21.44 -5.76 -4.14
CA GLU A 244 22.55 -4.91 -4.56
C GLU A 244 23.73 -5.82 -4.88
N ASP A 245 24.40 -5.56 -6.01
CA ASP A 245 25.45 -6.44 -6.52
C ASP A 245 25.00 -7.92 -6.58
N ASP A 246 25.93 -8.87 -6.59
CA ASP A 246 25.65 -10.30 -6.59
C ASP A 246 25.69 -10.97 -5.20
N ASP A 247 25.72 -10.18 -4.12
CA ASP A 247 25.88 -10.68 -2.75
C ASP A 247 24.91 -10.11 -1.70
N TYR A 248 24.34 -8.92 -1.90
CA TYR A 248 23.47 -8.29 -0.92
C TYR A 248 21.99 -8.46 -1.25
N MET A 249 21.22 -8.95 -0.27
CA MET A 249 19.76 -8.95 -0.27
C MET A 249 19.24 -8.00 0.81
N ASN A 250 18.23 -7.18 0.47
CA ASN A 250 17.55 -6.35 1.47
C ASN A 250 16.85 -7.26 2.51
N PRO A 251 17.23 -7.19 3.80
CA PRO A 251 16.66 -8.06 4.84
C PRO A 251 15.17 -7.81 5.11
N HIS A 252 14.62 -6.69 4.63
CA HIS A 252 13.21 -6.33 4.77
C HIS A 252 12.39 -6.55 3.49
N MET A 253 12.99 -7.10 2.42
CA MET A 253 12.39 -7.28 1.11
C MET A 253 11.03 -7.98 1.19
N ASP A 254 10.98 -9.18 1.80
CA ASP A 254 9.75 -9.97 1.88
C ASP A 254 8.66 -9.28 2.71
N THR A 255 9.03 -8.68 3.84
CA THR A 255 8.10 -7.96 4.70
C THR A 255 7.50 -6.76 3.98
N GLN A 256 8.33 -5.96 3.31
CA GLN A 256 7.89 -4.78 2.56
C GLN A 256 7.04 -5.17 1.35
N ALA A 257 7.44 -6.21 0.61
CA ALA A 257 6.71 -6.73 -0.55
C ALA A 257 5.35 -7.32 -0.17
N THR A 258 5.31 -8.14 0.87
CA THR A 258 4.08 -8.76 1.38
C THR A 258 3.13 -7.69 1.91
N ALA A 259 3.64 -6.71 2.66
CA ALA A 259 2.83 -5.60 3.15
C ALA A 259 2.25 -4.77 2.00
N THR A 260 3.03 -4.52 0.94
CA THR A 260 2.58 -3.83 -0.27
C THR A 260 1.41 -4.57 -0.92
N LEU A 261 1.58 -5.86 -1.21
CA LEU A 261 0.57 -6.66 -1.90
C LEU A 261 -0.69 -6.88 -1.06
N ASN A 262 -0.54 -7.13 0.24
CA ASN A 262 -1.67 -7.31 1.16
C ASN A 262 -2.49 -6.01 1.31
N SER A 263 -1.87 -4.86 1.06
CA SER A 263 -2.53 -3.55 1.05
C SER A 263 -3.19 -3.21 -0.30
N GLY A 264 -3.21 -4.15 -1.25
CA GLY A 264 -3.77 -3.94 -2.59
C GLY A 264 -2.95 -2.98 -3.47
N LYS A 265 -1.73 -2.62 -3.05
CA LYS A 265 -0.84 -1.71 -3.78
C LYS A 265 -0.06 -2.47 -4.84
N ARG A 266 0.29 -1.78 -5.93
CA ARG A 266 1.17 -2.36 -6.96
C ARG A 266 2.59 -2.50 -6.42
N LEU A 267 3.19 -3.66 -6.65
CA LEU A 267 4.56 -3.94 -6.21
C LEU A 267 5.54 -3.74 -7.38
N GLY A 268 6.69 -3.14 -7.09
CA GLY A 268 7.88 -3.23 -7.91
C GLY A 268 9.07 -3.70 -7.07
N PHE A 269 10.09 -4.23 -7.74
CA PHE A 269 11.40 -4.45 -7.14
C PHE A 269 12.47 -3.73 -7.93
N TYR A 270 13.49 -3.24 -7.23
CA TYR A 270 14.71 -2.76 -7.87
C TYR A 270 15.97 -3.52 -7.43
N HIS A 271 16.93 -3.57 -8.34
CA HIS A 271 18.28 -4.06 -8.11
C HIS A 271 19.26 -2.90 -8.23
N PHE A 272 20.03 -2.63 -7.17
CA PHE A 272 21.06 -1.60 -7.16
C PHE A 272 22.32 -2.13 -7.84
N ALA A 273 22.63 -1.59 -9.02
CA ALA A 273 23.75 -2.06 -9.82
C ALA A 273 25.09 -1.69 -9.19
N ARG A 274 26.05 -2.59 -9.29
CA ARG A 274 27.46 -2.33 -8.96
C ARG A 274 28.37 -2.72 -10.14
N PRO A 275 29.58 -2.14 -10.26
CA PRO A 275 30.58 -2.62 -11.19
C PRO A 275 30.83 -4.13 -11.04
N GLY A 276 30.72 -4.89 -12.13
CA GLY A 276 30.78 -6.34 -12.06
C GLY A 276 30.20 -7.00 -13.31
N ASN A 277 29.75 -8.24 -13.19
CA ASN A 277 29.12 -8.97 -14.30
C ASN A 277 27.60 -8.74 -14.32
N ALA A 278 27.10 -8.15 -15.42
CA ALA A 278 25.68 -7.85 -15.61
C ALA A 278 24.78 -9.09 -15.51
N THR A 279 25.20 -10.20 -16.12
CA THR A 279 24.42 -11.45 -16.14
C THR A 279 24.36 -12.07 -14.74
N THR A 280 25.47 -12.09 -14.00
CA THR A 280 25.50 -12.60 -12.61
C THR A 280 24.54 -11.81 -11.72
N GLN A 281 24.61 -10.48 -11.76
CA GLN A 281 23.72 -9.61 -10.97
C GLN A 281 22.24 -9.78 -11.39
N ALA A 282 21.95 -9.95 -12.67
CA ALA A 282 20.58 -10.23 -13.16
C ALA A 282 20.05 -11.58 -12.63
N HIS A 283 20.87 -12.64 -12.66
CA HIS A 283 20.50 -13.93 -12.09
C HIS A 283 20.26 -13.85 -10.57
N TYR A 284 21.15 -13.17 -9.86
CA TYR A 284 21.03 -12.98 -8.41
C TYR A 284 19.73 -12.25 -8.05
N PHE A 285 19.41 -11.16 -8.74
CA PHE A 285 18.15 -10.44 -8.58
C PHE A 285 16.94 -11.34 -8.85
N VAL A 286 16.86 -11.97 -10.02
CA VAL A 286 15.71 -12.80 -10.42
C VAL A 286 15.50 -13.98 -9.48
N ASN A 287 16.57 -14.64 -9.03
CA ASN A 287 16.50 -15.73 -8.07
C ASN A 287 15.95 -15.27 -6.72
N THR A 288 16.36 -14.08 -6.26
CA THR A 288 15.91 -13.49 -5.00
C THR A 288 14.42 -13.16 -5.01
N ILE A 289 13.93 -12.55 -6.08
CA ILE A 289 12.53 -12.10 -6.19
C ILE A 289 11.58 -13.15 -6.79
N ARG A 290 12.05 -14.37 -7.03
CA ARG A 290 11.31 -15.42 -7.76
C ARG A 290 9.86 -15.63 -7.30
N PRO A 291 9.52 -15.59 -5.99
CA PRO A 291 8.13 -15.72 -5.52
C PRO A 291 7.18 -14.61 -5.99
N TYR A 292 7.70 -13.51 -6.53
CA TYR A 292 6.95 -12.29 -6.83
C TYR A 292 6.93 -11.91 -8.32
N ILE A 293 7.67 -12.61 -9.19
CA ILE A 293 7.86 -12.23 -10.61
C ILE A 293 6.52 -11.96 -11.32
N SER A 294 5.48 -12.76 -11.06
CA SER A 294 4.16 -12.60 -11.69
C SER A 294 3.29 -11.49 -11.10
N ARG A 295 3.81 -10.73 -10.13
CA ARG A 295 3.06 -9.73 -9.35
C ARG A 295 3.81 -8.40 -9.20
N ALA A 296 5.01 -8.27 -9.77
CA ALA A 296 5.85 -7.10 -9.58
C ALA A 296 6.50 -6.62 -10.89
N THR A 297 6.66 -5.30 -11.02
CA THR A 297 7.54 -4.72 -12.06
C THR A 297 9.00 -4.76 -11.60
N LEU A 298 9.92 -4.91 -12.54
CA LEU A 298 11.34 -5.11 -12.25
C LEU A 298 12.16 -3.93 -12.74
N TRP A 299 13.02 -3.37 -11.90
CA TRP A 299 13.77 -2.14 -12.19
C TRP A 299 15.27 -2.33 -11.96
N LEU A 300 16.08 -1.88 -12.92
CA LEU A 300 17.52 -1.69 -12.74
C LEU A 300 17.78 -0.30 -12.17
N ASP A 301 18.28 -0.21 -10.95
CA ASP A 301 18.75 1.04 -10.37
C ASP A 301 20.19 1.33 -10.83
N TRP A 302 20.33 2.28 -11.78
CA TRP A 302 21.55 2.56 -12.53
C TRP A 302 22.20 3.87 -12.09
N GLU A 303 22.86 3.83 -10.93
CA GLU A 303 23.48 5.01 -10.33
C GLU A 303 24.79 4.70 -9.57
N ALA A 304 25.25 5.70 -8.79
CA ALA A 304 26.52 5.67 -8.07
C ALA A 304 27.71 5.32 -8.98
N ASN A 305 28.36 4.19 -8.77
CA ASN A 305 29.54 3.75 -9.51
C ASN A 305 29.24 2.82 -10.69
N ALA A 306 28.01 2.35 -10.88
CA ALA A 306 27.66 1.49 -12.01
C ALA A 306 27.74 2.18 -13.40
N PRO A 307 27.36 3.46 -13.59
CA PRO A 307 27.37 4.12 -14.90
C PRO A 307 28.68 4.07 -15.67
N VAL A 308 29.83 3.92 -15.00
CA VAL A 308 31.15 3.77 -15.64
C VAL A 308 31.25 2.52 -16.54
N GLN A 309 30.40 1.53 -16.32
CA GLN A 309 30.29 0.31 -17.15
C GLN A 309 29.61 0.58 -18.50
N GLY A 310 28.92 1.71 -18.64
CA GLY A 310 28.26 2.16 -19.86
C GLY A 310 26.94 1.46 -20.20
N PRO A 311 26.17 2.00 -21.16
CA PRO A 311 24.82 1.51 -21.50
C PRO A 311 24.75 0.04 -21.96
N GLY A 312 25.85 -0.50 -22.50
CA GLY A 312 25.90 -1.91 -22.94
C GLY A 312 25.76 -2.91 -21.78
N TRP A 313 26.30 -2.57 -20.61
CA TRP A 313 26.11 -3.36 -19.39
C TRP A 313 24.65 -3.36 -18.97
N ALA A 314 24.04 -2.16 -18.88
CA ALA A 314 22.64 -2.00 -18.50
C ALA A 314 21.71 -2.75 -19.47
N ASN A 315 21.98 -2.67 -20.77
CA ASN A 315 21.23 -3.42 -21.78
C ASN A 315 21.36 -4.94 -21.59
N THR A 316 22.55 -5.45 -21.27
CA THR A 316 22.77 -6.88 -20.98
C THR A 316 21.97 -7.34 -19.77
N TRP A 317 21.97 -6.56 -18.69
CA TRP A 317 21.20 -6.87 -17.48
C TRP A 317 19.69 -6.90 -17.78
N LEU A 318 19.17 -5.86 -18.46
CA LEU A 318 17.75 -5.76 -18.81
C LEU A 318 17.29 -6.88 -19.75
N ASP A 319 18.07 -7.17 -20.80
CA ASP A 319 17.79 -8.28 -21.72
C ASP A 319 17.81 -9.64 -20.97
N THR A 320 18.73 -9.83 -20.02
CA THR A 320 18.79 -11.05 -19.19
C THR A 320 17.57 -11.19 -18.29
N VAL A 321 17.20 -10.13 -17.55
CA VAL A 321 16.01 -10.15 -16.68
C VAL A 321 14.74 -10.38 -17.49
N ALA A 322 14.57 -9.72 -18.63
CA ALA A 322 13.45 -9.94 -19.54
C ALA A 322 13.37 -11.40 -19.98
N SER A 323 14.50 -11.99 -20.39
CA SER A 323 14.58 -13.40 -20.80
C SER A 323 14.24 -14.39 -19.68
N LEU A 324 14.70 -14.15 -18.46
CA LEU A 324 14.49 -15.07 -17.33
C LEU A 324 13.06 -15.03 -16.77
N THR A 325 12.36 -13.91 -16.96
CA THR A 325 11.09 -13.64 -16.27
C THR A 325 9.89 -13.53 -17.19
N GLY A 326 10.11 -13.29 -18.49
CA GLY A 326 9.04 -12.95 -19.43
C GLY A 326 8.37 -11.60 -19.12
N THR A 327 9.01 -10.75 -18.31
CA THR A 327 8.56 -9.39 -17.95
C THR A 327 9.15 -8.36 -18.90
N ILE A 328 8.69 -7.11 -18.81
CA ILE A 328 9.37 -5.95 -19.42
C ILE A 328 10.03 -5.18 -18.26
N PRO A 329 11.33 -5.38 -17.97
CA PRO A 329 11.99 -4.61 -16.92
C PRO A 329 12.14 -3.15 -17.35
N GLY A 330 12.29 -2.25 -16.39
CA GLY A 330 12.61 -0.84 -16.61
C GLY A 330 13.97 -0.47 -16.03
N ILE A 331 14.42 0.74 -16.32
CA ILE A 331 15.68 1.28 -15.79
C ILE A 331 15.41 2.58 -15.03
N TYR A 332 16.02 2.72 -13.87
CA TYR A 332 16.06 3.94 -13.09
C TYR A 332 17.36 4.70 -13.31
N MET A 333 17.27 6.01 -13.53
CA MET A 333 18.43 6.89 -13.68
C MET A 333 18.16 8.31 -13.22
N ASN A 334 19.18 8.95 -12.64
CA ASN A 334 19.16 10.38 -12.35
C ASN A 334 19.43 11.25 -13.60
N GLY A 335 19.17 12.56 -13.46
CA GLY A 335 19.35 13.56 -14.50
C GLY A 335 20.75 13.62 -15.14
N SER A 336 21.82 13.34 -14.39
CA SER A 336 23.17 13.33 -14.94
C SER A 336 23.35 12.13 -15.87
N THR A 337 23.01 10.93 -15.41
CA THR A 337 23.19 9.67 -16.14
C THR A 337 22.34 9.60 -17.42
N VAL A 338 21.10 10.09 -17.39
CA VAL A 338 20.22 10.15 -18.58
C VAL A 338 20.83 11.01 -19.70
N ASN A 339 21.56 12.07 -19.34
CA ASN A 339 22.16 13.00 -20.29
C ASN A 339 23.61 12.67 -20.66
N GLY A 340 24.30 11.84 -19.87
CA GLY A 340 25.73 11.54 -20.03
C GLY A 340 26.07 10.48 -21.08
N TYR A 341 25.09 9.69 -21.56
CA TYR A 341 25.33 8.55 -22.44
C TYR A 341 24.33 8.44 -23.61
N ASN A 342 24.65 7.58 -24.57
CA ASN A 342 23.73 7.21 -25.64
C ASN A 342 22.84 6.04 -25.20
N TRP A 343 21.56 6.34 -24.97
CA TRP A 343 20.58 5.37 -24.48
C TRP A 343 19.66 4.80 -25.56
N THR A 344 19.90 5.08 -26.84
CA THR A 344 19.01 4.71 -27.95
C THR A 344 18.58 3.24 -27.91
N SER A 345 19.52 2.31 -27.71
CA SER A 345 19.23 0.87 -27.68
C SER A 345 18.37 0.45 -26.48
N VAL A 346 18.60 1.05 -25.32
CA VAL A 346 17.85 0.76 -24.09
C VAL A 346 16.45 1.37 -24.17
N ALA A 347 16.35 2.64 -24.59
CA ALA A 347 15.10 3.37 -24.70
C ALA A 347 14.13 2.78 -25.74
N ALA A 348 14.66 2.08 -26.75
CA ALA A 348 13.84 1.39 -27.74
C ALA A 348 13.03 0.21 -27.17
N LYS A 349 13.44 -0.34 -26.01
CA LYS A 349 12.84 -1.55 -25.41
C LYS A 349 12.26 -1.31 -24.02
N TYR A 350 12.95 -0.52 -23.20
CA TYR A 350 12.73 -0.50 -21.75
C TYR A 350 12.23 0.87 -21.27
N PRO A 351 11.19 0.91 -20.41
CA PRO A 351 10.68 2.15 -19.84
C PRO A 351 11.66 2.76 -18.83
N LEU A 352 11.57 4.07 -18.67
CA LEU A 352 12.40 4.85 -17.75
C LEU A 352 11.65 5.22 -16.46
N TRP A 353 12.31 4.99 -15.34
CA TRP A 353 12.08 5.62 -14.06
C TRP A 353 13.14 6.72 -13.88
N TYR A 354 12.71 7.98 -13.87
CA TYR A 354 13.60 9.13 -13.89
C TYR A 354 13.64 9.81 -12.53
N ALA A 355 14.84 10.06 -12.00
CA ALA A 355 15.06 10.91 -10.83
C ALA A 355 15.56 12.29 -11.22
N GLY A 356 14.90 13.32 -10.72
CA GLY A 356 15.35 14.70 -10.82
C GLY A 356 14.23 15.69 -11.11
N GLY A 357 14.61 16.85 -11.64
CA GLY A 357 13.70 17.98 -11.89
C GLY A 357 13.95 19.15 -10.93
N PRO A 358 13.25 20.28 -11.14
CA PRO A 358 13.40 21.46 -10.29
C PRO A 358 13.09 21.12 -8.83
N ASN A 359 13.95 21.57 -7.92
CA ASN A 359 13.79 21.44 -6.46
C ASN A 359 13.79 20.00 -5.92
N TYR A 360 14.36 19.02 -6.63
CA TYR A 360 14.40 17.60 -6.25
C TYR A 360 14.71 17.35 -4.75
N SER A 361 15.72 18.04 -4.21
CA SER A 361 16.14 17.93 -2.80
C SER A 361 15.47 18.93 -1.85
N SER A 362 14.42 19.64 -2.28
CA SER A 362 13.85 20.80 -1.56
C SER A 362 12.34 20.75 -1.39
N TRP A 363 11.68 19.64 -1.73
CA TRP A 363 10.23 19.59 -1.67
C TRP A 363 9.70 19.43 -0.24
N GLY A 364 10.32 18.67 0.67
CA GLY A 364 9.97 18.63 2.10
C GLY A 364 8.50 18.32 2.42
N THR A 365 7.71 17.89 1.43
CA THR A 365 6.25 17.90 1.40
C THR A 365 5.71 16.55 0.94
N SER A 366 4.39 16.38 1.00
CA SER A 366 3.69 15.15 0.57
C SER A 366 3.59 15.06 -0.96
N TYR A 367 2.69 14.22 -1.48
CA TYR A 367 2.54 14.05 -2.93
C TYR A 367 2.24 15.37 -3.66
N THR A 368 2.91 15.59 -4.79
CA THR A 368 2.72 16.74 -5.67
C THR A 368 2.71 16.30 -7.12
N ASP A 369 2.28 17.21 -8.01
CA ASP A 369 2.26 17.01 -9.45
C ASP A 369 3.21 17.98 -10.16
N PRO A 370 4.53 17.78 -10.07
CA PRO A 370 5.49 18.63 -10.75
C PRO A 370 5.33 18.51 -12.28
N ALA A 371 5.87 19.48 -13.02
CA ALA A 371 5.88 19.41 -14.48
C ALA A 371 6.57 18.12 -14.96
N ILE A 372 5.97 17.43 -15.93
CA ILE A 372 6.52 16.19 -16.49
C ILE A 372 7.83 16.51 -17.25
N PRO A 373 8.96 15.86 -16.90
CA PRO A 373 10.22 16.08 -17.60
C PRO A 373 10.15 15.67 -19.08
N SER A 374 10.72 16.50 -19.95
CA SER A 374 10.97 16.15 -21.35
C SER A 374 12.36 15.55 -21.50
N LEU A 375 12.46 14.33 -22.02
CA LEU A 375 13.68 13.53 -22.02
C LEU A 375 14.07 13.11 -23.44
N ARG A 376 15.37 13.26 -23.78
CA ARG A 376 15.89 13.07 -25.15
C ARG A 376 15.51 11.74 -25.81
N TYR A 377 15.62 10.62 -25.09
CA TYR A 377 15.44 9.29 -25.67
C TYR A 377 14.06 8.67 -25.38
N TRP A 378 13.39 9.09 -24.29
CA TRP A 378 12.09 8.53 -23.87
C TRP A 378 10.90 9.46 -24.13
N GLY A 379 11.14 10.73 -24.47
CA GLY A 379 10.12 11.77 -24.53
C GLY A 379 9.63 12.17 -23.14
N GLN A 380 9.04 11.23 -22.40
CA GLN A 380 8.60 11.38 -21.01
C GLN A 380 8.92 10.12 -20.22
N PRO A 381 9.23 10.21 -18.92
CA PRO A 381 9.42 9.03 -18.10
C PRO A 381 8.11 8.26 -17.89
N LEU A 382 8.20 6.96 -17.59
CA LEU A 382 7.07 6.19 -17.09
C LEU A 382 6.84 6.51 -15.62
N ILE A 383 7.91 6.56 -14.83
CA ILE A 383 7.89 6.96 -13.42
C ILE A 383 8.82 8.15 -13.23
N HIS A 384 8.37 9.17 -12.52
CA HIS A 384 9.18 10.31 -12.13
C HIS A 384 9.34 10.31 -10.62
N GLN A 385 10.53 9.96 -10.12
CA GLN A 385 10.94 10.27 -8.76
C GLN A 385 11.28 11.76 -8.74
N TYR A 386 10.45 12.55 -8.10
CA TYR A 386 10.57 14.01 -8.17
C TYR A 386 11.09 14.62 -6.87
N THR A 387 11.22 13.82 -5.80
CA THR A 387 11.92 14.23 -4.60
C THR A 387 12.45 13.04 -3.81
N GLU A 388 13.59 13.26 -3.15
CA GLU A 388 14.21 12.39 -2.15
C GLU A 388 13.93 12.84 -0.70
N ASP A 389 13.23 13.96 -0.52
CA ASP A 389 12.94 14.57 0.77
C ASP A 389 11.43 14.68 1.02
N GLY A 390 10.68 13.69 0.55
CA GLY A 390 9.25 13.63 0.74
C GLY A 390 8.85 13.27 2.16
N ARG A 391 7.66 13.73 2.56
CA ARG A 391 7.06 13.44 3.87
C ARG A 391 5.64 12.94 3.68
N LEU A 392 5.40 11.69 4.08
CA LEU A 392 4.07 11.11 4.10
C LEU A 392 3.61 10.86 5.54
N PRO A 393 2.34 11.14 5.85
CA PRO A 393 1.74 10.74 7.12
C PRO A 393 1.92 9.23 7.34
N GLY A 394 2.23 8.84 8.58
CA GLY A 394 2.48 7.43 8.93
C GLY A 394 3.94 7.02 8.94
N TYR A 395 4.87 7.84 8.43
CA TYR A 395 6.32 7.58 8.49
C TYR A 395 7.11 8.85 8.85
N GLY A 396 7.91 8.78 9.92
CA GLY A 396 8.67 9.93 10.45
C GLY A 396 9.97 10.26 9.69
N GLY A 397 10.40 9.38 8.78
CA GLY A 397 11.60 9.55 7.95
C GLY A 397 11.33 10.28 6.64
N LYS A 398 12.39 10.50 5.86
CA LYS A 398 12.30 10.98 4.47
C LYS A 398 11.90 9.82 3.56
N LEU A 399 11.11 10.12 2.53
CA LEU A 399 10.71 9.17 1.51
C LEU A 399 10.97 9.72 0.13
N ASP A 400 11.41 8.82 -0.75
CA ASP A 400 11.44 9.07 -2.17
C ASP A 400 10.02 9.01 -2.73
N LEU A 401 9.54 10.11 -3.34
CA LEU A 401 8.18 10.21 -3.86
C LEU A 401 8.18 10.15 -5.39
N ASN A 402 7.26 9.34 -5.89
CA ASN A 402 7.18 8.97 -7.29
C ASN A 402 5.81 9.29 -7.87
N ARG A 403 5.79 9.69 -9.14
CA ARG A 403 4.58 9.74 -9.97
C ARG A 403 4.71 8.79 -11.15
N LEU A 404 3.82 7.82 -11.24
CA LEU A 404 3.61 6.95 -12.39
C LEU A 404 2.69 7.67 -13.39
N ARG A 405 3.09 7.67 -14.67
CA ARG A 405 2.34 8.31 -15.76
C ARG A 405 1.19 7.47 -16.30
N ASP A 406 1.38 6.14 -16.36
CA ASP A 406 0.42 5.23 -16.98
C ASP A 406 0.42 3.85 -16.30
N ARG A 407 -0.61 3.61 -15.48
CA ARG A 407 -0.89 2.32 -14.84
C ARG A 407 -1.03 1.16 -15.83
N THR A 408 -1.55 1.41 -17.04
CA THR A 408 -1.71 0.36 -18.05
C THR A 408 -0.35 -0.06 -18.63
N THR A 409 0.62 0.86 -18.72
CA THR A 409 1.98 0.50 -19.08
C THR A 409 2.64 -0.31 -17.96
N TRP A 410 2.51 0.12 -16.70
CA TRP A 410 2.97 -0.64 -15.53
C TRP A 410 2.40 -2.07 -15.52
N ASP A 411 1.09 -2.22 -15.66
CA ASP A 411 0.42 -3.52 -15.59
C ASP A 411 0.85 -4.46 -16.74
N ARG A 412 1.26 -3.92 -17.90
CA ARG A 412 1.83 -4.70 -19.01
C ARG A 412 3.28 -5.13 -18.79
N MET A 413 4.01 -4.48 -17.88
CA MET A 413 5.38 -4.85 -17.56
C MET A 413 5.45 -6.10 -16.68
N VAL A 414 4.41 -6.38 -15.90
CA VAL A 414 4.34 -7.56 -15.05
C VAL A 414 4.16 -8.81 -15.93
N GLY A 415 5.07 -9.77 -15.77
CA GLY A 415 5.10 -10.99 -16.58
C GLY A 415 3.94 -11.92 -16.26
N LYS A 416 3.49 -12.70 -17.25
CA LYS A 416 2.74 -13.93 -16.97
C LYS A 416 3.74 -14.93 -16.41
N ALA A 417 3.44 -15.57 -15.28
CA ALA A 417 4.27 -16.68 -14.77
C ALA A 417 4.60 -17.62 -15.95
N PRO A 418 5.86 -18.08 -16.09
CA PRO A 418 6.18 -19.03 -17.14
C PRO A 418 5.17 -20.18 -17.09
N ALA A 419 4.55 -20.51 -18.23
CA ALA A 419 3.73 -21.70 -18.29
C ALA A 419 4.61 -22.87 -17.84
N ASN A 420 4.16 -23.62 -16.83
CA ASN A 420 4.76 -24.88 -16.43
C ASN A 420 4.60 -25.90 -17.57
N ASN A 421 5.31 -25.68 -18.66
CA ASN A 421 5.47 -26.59 -19.76
C ASN A 421 6.88 -27.14 -19.62
N GLU A 422 7.06 -28.11 -18.73
CA GLU A 422 7.90 -29.26 -19.00
C GLU A 422 7.69 -30.34 -17.93
N ASN A 423 7.47 -31.55 -18.42
CA ASN A 423 7.58 -32.80 -17.69
C ASN A 423 8.96 -32.87 -17.03
N THR A 424 9.07 -32.51 -15.76
CA THR A 424 10.16 -32.97 -14.91
C THR A 424 9.55 -33.62 -13.67
N THR A 425 10.06 -34.82 -13.42
CA THR A 425 9.63 -35.79 -12.42
C THR A 425 9.38 -35.20 -11.05
N LYS A 426 8.23 -35.58 -10.46
CA LYS A 426 7.93 -35.44 -9.03
C LYS A 426 9.06 -35.99 -8.16
N THR A 427 9.99 -35.13 -7.76
CA THR A 427 10.88 -35.37 -6.63
C THR A 427 11.07 -34.05 -5.88
N GLY A 428 10.25 -33.81 -4.85
CA GLY A 428 10.60 -32.91 -3.75
C GLY A 428 10.37 -31.40 -3.91
N ASP A 429 9.64 -30.92 -4.92
CA ASP A 429 9.55 -29.46 -5.21
C ASP A 429 8.83 -28.62 -4.13
N ASP A 430 8.12 -29.24 -3.18
CA ASP A 430 7.41 -28.53 -2.10
C ASP A 430 8.01 -28.75 -0.70
N GLU A 431 9.06 -29.57 -0.55
CA GLU A 431 9.62 -29.89 0.77
C GLU A 431 10.71 -28.88 1.17
N VAL A 432 10.44 -28.07 2.20
CA VAL A 432 11.43 -27.21 2.85
C VAL A 432 12.01 -27.96 4.04
N LEU A 433 13.31 -28.24 4.01
CA LEU A 433 14.03 -28.87 5.12
C LEU A 433 14.84 -27.83 5.87
N PHE A 434 14.51 -27.65 7.14
CA PHE A 434 15.34 -26.92 8.09
C PHE A 434 16.14 -27.92 8.91
N ILE A 435 17.46 -27.92 8.74
CA ILE A 435 18.37 -28.92 9.33
C ILE A 435 19.51 -28.24 10.06
N TYR A 436 20.09 -28.95 11.03
CA TYR A 436 21.32 -28.52 11.68
C TYR A 436 22.23 -29.68 12.03
N THR A 437 23.53 -29.40 12.15
CA THR A 437 24.53 -30.31 12.71
C THR A 437 25.32 -29.64 13.82
N GLU A 438 26.04 -30.42 14.62
CA GLU A 438 26.91 -29.91 15.67
C GLU A 438 28.36 -30.33 15.39
N ARG A 439 29.25 -29.35 15.24
CA ARG A 439 30.69 -29.54 15.03
C ARG A 439 31.47 -28.65 15.99
N ASN A 440 32.46 -29.23 16.67
CA ASN A 440 33.35 -28.48 17.57
C ASN A 440 32.62 -27.59 18.59
N GLY A 441 31.48 -28.06 19.11
CA GLY A 441 30.65 -27.33 20.07
C GLY A 441 29.79 -26.19 19.47
N LYS A 442 29.73 -26.06 18.14
CA LYS A 442 28.89 -25.08 17.43
C LYS A 442 27.80 -25.77 16.62
N LYS A 443 26.63 -25.13 16.54
CA LYS A 443 25.54 -25.55 15.65
C LYS A 443 25.66 -24.85 14.31
N GLU A 444 25.62 -25.62 13.24
CA GLU A 444 25.57 -25.15 11.86
C GLU A 444 24.17 -25.45 11.32
N TYR A 445 23.48 -24.44 10.78
CA TYR A 445 22.11 -24.58 10.30
C TYR A 445 22.04 -24.34 8.78
N LYS A 446 21.19 -25.14 8.11
CA LYS A 446 20.88 -25.00 6.68
C LYS A 446 19.38 -25.06 6.43
N VAL A 447 18.91 -24.23 5.52
CA VAL A 447 17.57 -24.33 4.93
C VAL A 447 17.72 -24.82 3.49
N LEU A 448 17.07 -25.93 3.18
CA LEU A 448 17.08 -26.58 1.87
C LEU A 448 15.68 -26.54 1.26
N ARG A 449 15.58 -26.10 0.00
CA ARG A 449 14.32 -25.95 -0.72
C ARG A 449 14.53 -26.25 -2.20
N GLY A 450 13.61 -26.98 -2.82
CA GLY A 450 13.65 -27.25 -4.26
C GLY A 450 13.82 -25.97 -5.07
N GLY A 451 14.79 -25.95 -5.99
CA GLY A 451 15.08 -24.79 -6.85
C GLY A 451 15.88 -23.64 -6.20
N PHE A 452 16.38 -23.79 -4.97
CA PHE A 452 17.25 -22.84 -4.29
C PHE A 452 18.60 -23.48 -3.92
N TYR A 453 19.66 -22.68 -3.87
CA TYR A 453 20.96 -23.09 -3.33
C TYR A 453 20.87 -23.26 -1.79
N PRO A 454 21.58 -24.23 -1.18
CA PRO A 454 21.57 -24.42 0.28
C PRO A 454 21.95 -23.18 1.10
N ILE A 455 21.02 -22.64 1.89
CA ILE A 455 21.20 -21.37 2.62
C ILE A 455 21.69 -21.62 4.04
N SER A 456 22.85 -21.05 4.42
CA SER A 456 23.33 -21.04 5.81
C SER A 456 22.56 -20.00 6.63
N VAL A 457 22.13 -20.33 7.85
CA VAL A 457 21.44 -19.39 8.74
C VAL A 457 22.11 -19.34 10.12
N GLU A 458 22.27 -18.14 10.69
CA GLU A 458 22.91 -17.95 12.00
C GLU A 458 22.14 -16.95 12.88
N GLY A 459 22.27 -17.09 14.20
CA GLY A 459 21.75 -16.13 15.19
C GLY A 459 20.23 -15.93 15.13
N VAL A 460 19.79 -14.66 15.10
CA VAL A 460 18.37 -14.26 15.08
C VAL A 460 17.63 -14.82 13.87
N ILE A 461 18.33 -15.03 12.74
CA ILE A 461 17.75 -15.57 11.51
C ILE A 461 17.28 -17.01 11.72
N ALA A 462 18.04 -17.83 12.46
CA ALA A 462 17.64 -19.20 12.77
C ALA A 462 16.36 -19.25 13.63
N VAL A 463 16.22 -18.35 14.61
CA VAL A 463 15.01 -18.24 15.46
C VAL A 463 13.79 -17.85 14.64
N SER A 464 13.94 -16.97 13.65
CA SER A 464 12.87 -16.61 12.73
C SER A 464 12.39 -17.79 11.89
N TYR A 465 13.32 -18.63 11.39
CA TYR A 465 12.96 -19.85 10.68
C TYR A 465 12.30 -20.89 11.60
N GLU A 466 12.75 -21.03 12.85
CA GLU A 466 12.10 -21.90 13.84
C GLU A 466 10.62 -21.55 14.02
N ASN A 467 10.31 -20.25 14.08
CA ASN A 467 8.94 -19.76 14.22
C ASN A 467 8.10 -19.94 12.95
N ALA A 468 8.73 -19.82 11.77
CA ALA A 468 8.02 -19.82 10.49
C ALA A 468 7.74 -21.24 9.95
N ILE A 469 8.70 -22.16 10.06
CA ILE A 469 8.65 -23.49 9.43
C ILE A 469 8.91 -24.65 10.39
N GLY A 470 9.03 -24.37 11.70
CA GLY A 470 9.22 -25.37 12.74
C GLY A 470 10.68 -25.62 13.12
N LYS A 471 10.91 -26.45 14.15
CA LYS A 471 12.25 -26.70 14.70
C LYS A 471 13.16 -27.43 13.71
N PRO A 472 14.45 -27.08 13.63
CA PRO A 472 15.37 -27.72 12.71
C PRO A 472 15.63 -29.17 13.13
N LYS A 473 15.75 -30.05 12.14
CA LYS A 473 16.07 -31.46 12.36
C LYS A 473 17.58 -31.63 12.52
N LYS A 474 18.02 -32.19 13.65
CA LYS A 474 19.43 -32.54 13.86
C LYS A 474 19.80 -33.70 12.94
N LEU A 475 20.89 -33.55 12.19
CA LEU A 475 21.48 -34.60 11.37
C LEU A 475 22.91 -34.91 11.85
N ASP A 476 23.35 -36.14 11.60
CA ASP A 476 24.77 -36.50 11.75
C ASP A 476 25.63 -35.66 10.78
N PRO A 477 26.85 -35.21 11.16
CA PRO A 477 27.72 -34.39 10.32
C PRO A 477 27.89 -34.90 8.89
N ASN A 478 28.10 -36.21 8.68
CA ASN A 478 28.30 -36.77 7.35
C ASN A 478 27.01 -36.76 6.53
N PHE A 479 25.88 -37.03 7.20
CA PHE A 479 24.58 -37.02 6.55
C PHE A 479 24.12 -35.59 6.21
N TYR A 480 24.42 -34.63 7.08
CA TYR A 480 24.19 -33.20 6.84
C TYR A 480 24.96 -32.70 5.61
N ASP A 481 26.27 -32.96 5.55
CA ASP A 481 27.11 -32.53 4.41
C ASP A 481 26.62 -33.13 3.11
N ARG A 482 26.33 -34.45 3.12
CA ARG A 482 25.80 -35.13 1.95
C ARG A 482 24.46 -34.56 1.50
N THR A 483 23.55 -34.31 2.44
CA THR A 483 22.23 -33.74 2.12
C THR A 483 22.36 -32.34 1.50
N CYS A 484 23.26 -31.50 2.03
CA CYS A 484 23.53 -30.17 1.46
C CYS A 484 24.14 -30.28 0.07
N TYR A 485 25.13 -31.16 -0.10
CA TYR A 485 25.81 -31.39 -1.38
C TYR A 485 24.87 -31.90 -2.47
N ASP A 486 24.03 -32.90 -2.15
CA ASP A 486 23.07 -33.46 -3.11
C ASP A 486 22.08 -32.38 -3.60
N TRP A 487 21.68 -31.46 -2.71
CA TRP A 487 20.81 -30.34 -3.04
C TRP A 487 21.50 -29.28 -3.91
N GLU A 488 22.76 -28.98 -3.62
CA GLU A 488 23.59 -28.10 -4.43
C GLU A 488 23.79 -28.66 -5.84
N VAL A 489 24.06 -29.97 -5.97
CA VAL A 489 24.17 -30.66 -7.26
C VAL A 489 22.86 -30.58 -8.04
N ALA A 490 21.72 -30.82 -7.38
CA ALA A 490 20.41 -30.72 -8.00
C ALA A 490 20.12 -29.28 -8.48
N TYR A 491 20.45 -28.28 -7.67
CA TYR A 491 20.34 -26.86 -8.05
C TYR A 491 21.22 -26.52 -9.25
N ASN A 492 22.50 -26.90 -9.24
CA ASN A 492 23.44 -26.62 -10.33
C ASN A 492 23.00 -27.30 -11.63
N LYS A 493 22.46 -28.53 -11.55
CA LYS A 493 21.88 -29.22 -12.70
C LYS A 493 20.67 -28.47 -13.25
N LEU A 494 19.75 -28.05 -12.39
CA LEU A 494 18.59 -27.25 -12.80
C LEU A 494 19.02 -25.96 -13.50
N VAL A 495 20.01 -25.24 -12.96
CA VAL A 495 20.57 -24.03 -13.57
C VAL A 495 21.13 -24.33 -14.96
N ALA A 496 21.88 -25.43 -15.12
CA ALA A 496 22.44 -25.84 -16.40
C ALA A 496 21.37 -26.24 -17.42
N ASP A 497 20.36 -27.00 -17.00
CA ASP A 497 19.25 -27.45 -17.86
C ASP A 497 18.43 -26.25 -18.36
N VAL A 498 18.16 -25.27 -17.49
CA VAL A 498 17.50 -24.01 -17.86
C VAL A 498 18.34 -23.19 -18.83
N ALA A 499 19.65 -23.06 -18.58
CA ALA A 499 20.56 -22.36 -19.50
C ALA A 499 20.59 -23.03 -20.88
N ALA A 500 20.59 -24.37 -20.93
CA ALA A 500 20.54 -25.13 -22.17
C ALA A 500 19.21 -24.95 -22.92
N ALA A 501 18.08 -24.96 -22.22
CA ALA A 501 16.76 -24.71 -22.78
C ALA A 501 16.64 -23.29 -23.37
N CYS A 502 17.13 -22.28 -22.66
CA CYS A 502 17.18 -20.88 -23.14
C CYS A 502 18.08 -20.74 -24.38
N ALA A 503 19.25 -21.38 -24.40
CA ALA A 503 20.14 -21.36 -25.56
C ALA A 503 19.53 -22.05 -26.80
N LYS A 504 18.67 -23.05 -26.60
CA LYS A 504 17.92 -23.70 -27.67
C LYS A 504 16.79 -22.81 -28.20
N ALA A 505 16.08 -22.12 -27.30
CA ALA A 505 15.01 -21.18 -27.66
C ALA A 505 15.54 -19.95 -28.42
N ALA A 506 16.74 -19.47 -28.10
CA ALA A 506 17.37 -18.33 -28.79
C ALA A 506 17.89 -18.65 -30.20
N LYS A 507 18.00 -19.93 -30.57
CA LYS A 507 18.41 -20.40 -31.90
C LYS A 507 17.24 -20.79 -32.80
N ALA A 508 16.05 -20.91 -32.24
CA ALA A 508 14.79 -21.14 -32.96
C ALA A 508 14.14 -19.79 -33.29
#